data_AF-A0A2D5FD20-F1
#
_entry.id   AF-A0A2D5FD20-F1
#
_cell.length_a   1.000
_cell.length_b   1.000
_cell.length_c   1.000
_cell.angle_alpha   90.00
_cell.angle_beta   90.00
_cell.angle_gamma   90.00
#
_symmetry.space_group_name_H-M   'P 1'
#
loop_
_entity.id
_entity.type
_entity.pdbx_description
1 polymer ?
#
loop_
_entity_poly.entity_id
_entity_poly.type
_entity_poly.pdbx_seq_one_letter_code
_entity_poly.pdbx_strand_id
1 'polypeptide(L)'
;MRTEVAELLIDIEAELRQLALWERVPPPASALASSEPFCIDTLSLPQWLQFVFLPTLYRLLEEETALPERCAITPMAEEYFRGSQLATSNLLATLQRMDDLLTAE
;
A
#
# COMPACT_ATOMS: atom_id res chain seq x y z
N MET A 1 -4.64 0.93 -17.88
CA MET A 1 -5.13 0.79 -16.49
C MET A 1 -4.44 -0.32 -15.70
N ARG A 2 -4.66 -1.62 -15.97
CA ARG A 2 -4.02 -2.71 -15.18
C ARG A 2 -2.49 -2.68 -15.18
N THR A 3 -1.88 -2.37 -16.32
CA THR A 3 -0.43 -2.19 -16.44
C THR A 3 0.08 -1.03 -15.59
N GLU A 4 -0.64 0.09 -15.57
CA GLU A 4 -0.30 1.27 -14.74
C GLU A 4 -0.42 0.95 -13.25
N VAL A 5 -1.43 0.18 -12.83
CA VAL A 5 -1.53 -0.32 -11.45
C VAL A 5 -0.31 -1.18 -11.13
N ALA A 6 0.07 -2.12 -12.00
CA ALA A 6 1.24 -2.97 -11.78
C ALA A 6 2.55 -2.15 -11.66
N GLU A 7 2.74 -1.13 -12.50
CA GLU A 7 3.88 -0.22 -12.42
C GLU A 7 3.90 0.54 -11.08
N LEU A 8 2.76 1.08 -10.65
CA LEU A 8 2.66 1.76 -9.37
C LEU A 8 2.91 0.82 -8.17
N LEU A 9 2.51 -0.45 -8.24
CA LEU A 9 2.82 -1.44 -7.21
C LEU A 9 4.34 -1.66 -7.07
N ILE A 10 5.04 -1.74 -8.21
CA ILE A 10 6.50 -1.88 -8.25
C ILE A 10 7.16 -0.63 -7.66
N ASP A 11 6.66 0.56 -8.00
CA ASP A 11 7.17 1.82 -7.47
C ASP A 11 6.97 1.92 -5.95
N ILE A 12 5.80 1.52 -5.43
CA ILE A 12 5.55 1.46 -3.97
C ILE A 12 6.55 0.54 -3.28
N GLU A 13 6.77 -0.66 -3.82
CA GLU A 13 7.76 -1.61 -3.29
C GLU A 13 9.19 -1.03 -3.29
N ALA A 14 9.57 -0.35 -4.37
CA ALA A 14 10.87 0.28 -4.48
C ALA A 14 11.05 1.40 -3.44
N GLU A 15 10.05 2.27 -3.28
CA GLU A 15 10.06 3.36 -2.31
C GLU A 15 10.12 2.84 -0.86
N LEU A 16 9.34 1.81 -0.52
CA LEU A 16 9.40 1.18 0.81
C LEU A 16 10.80 0.63 1.11
N ARG A 17 11.48 0.05 0.12
CA ARG A 17 12.86 -0.43 0.27
C ARG A 17 13.86 0.72 0.41
N GLN A 18 13.73 1.77 -0.39
CA GLN A 18 14.61 2.94 -0.33
C GLN A 18 14.51 3.66 1.02
N LEU A 19 13.30 3.75 1.57
CA LEU A 19 13.04 4.34 2.88
C LEU A 19 13.39 3.41 4.06
N ALA A 20 13.94 2.22 3.78
CA ALA A 20 14.23 1.17 4.78
C ALA A 20 13.01 0.76 5.63
N LEU A 21 11.81 0.87 5.05
CA LEU A 21 10.53 0.46 5.65
C LEU A 21 10.13 -0.96 5.26
N TRP A 22 10.83 -1.56 4.29
CA TRP A 22 10.59 -2.93 3.84
C TRP A 22 11.07 -3.96 4.85
N GLU A 23 10.15 -4.80 5.32
CA GLU A 23 10.45 -5.83 6.31
C GLU A 23 10.67 -7.20 5.66
N ARG A 24 11.66 -7.96 6.14
CA ARG A 24 11.90 -9.31 5.61
C ARG A 24 11.04 -10.37 6.27
N VAL A 25 10.58 -10.10 7.49
CA VAL A 25 9.82 -11.04 8.30
C VAL A 25 8.36 -10.60 8.26
N PRO A 26 7.44 -11.45 7.79
CA PRO A 26 6.02 -11.12 7.82
C PRO A 26 5.51 -11.06 9.26
N PRO A 27 4.54 -10.17 9.55
CA PRO A 27 3.85 -10.16 10.84
C PRO A 27 3.08 -11.47 11.04
N PRO A 28 2.73 -11.83 12.29
CA PRO A 28 2.01 -13.07 12.57
C PRO A 28 0.66 -13.08 11.85
N ALA A 29 0.18 -14.26 11.45
CA ALA A 29 -1.09 -14.42 10.75
C ALA A 29 -2.28 -13.80 11.53
N SER A 30 -2.22 -13.79 12.86
CA SER A 30 -3.22 -13.12 13.70
C SER A 30 -3.25 -11.61 13.51
N ALA A 31 -2.11 -10.97 13.22
CA ALA A 31 -2.04 -9.54 12.94
C ALA A 31 -2.58 -9.21 11.54
N LEU A 32 -2.32 -10.08 10.56
CA LEU A 32 -2.86 -9.96 9.20
C LEU A 32 -4.38 -10.21 9.12
N ALA A 33 -4.95 -10.88 10.12
CA ALA A 33 -6.37 -11.22 10.19
C ALA A 33 -7.22 -10.19 10.94
N SER A 34 -6.72 -8.97 11.17
CA SER A 34 -7.50 -7.90 11.80
C SER A 34 -8.70 -7.51 10.93
N SER A 35 -9.84 -7.24 11.58
CA SER A 35 -11.06 -6.74 10.95
C SER A 35 -11.10 -5.22 10.82
N GLU A 36 -10.18 -4.51 11.47
CA GLU A 36 -10.09 -3.05 11.39
C GLU A 36 -9.57 -2.62 10.00
N PRO A 37 -10.01 -1.45 9.49
CA PRO A 37 -9.51 -0.93 8.23
C PRO A 37 -7.98 -0.76 8.30
N PHE A 38 -7.28 -1.15 7.24
CA PHE A 38 -5.81 -1.15 7.15
C PHE A 38 -5.09 -1.96 8.24
N CYS A 39 -5.81 -2.79 9.01
CA CYS A 39 -5.27 -3.48 10.18
C CYS A 39 -4.53 -2.51 11.13
N ILE A 40 -5.02 -1.27 11.28
CA ILE A 40 -4.34 -0.19 12.02
C ILE A 40 -4.03 -0.51 13.48
N ASP A 41 -4.75 -1.48 14.05
CA ASP A 41 -4.58 -1.94 15.42
C ASP A 41 -3.43 -2.94 15.58
N THR A 42 -3.07 -3.66 14.52
CA THR A 42 -2.07 -4.73 14.55
C THR A 42 -0.85 -4.51 13.66
N LEU A 43 -0.95 -3.65 12.64
CA LEU A 43 0.09 -3.41 11.64
C LEU A 43 0.47 -1.95 11.56
N SER A 44 1.75 -1.71 11.26
CA SER A 44 2.17 -0.41 10.73
C SER A 44 1.75 -0.26 9.27
N LEU A 45 1.63 0.99 8.80
CA LEU A 45 1.27 1.24 7.40
C LEU A 45 2.23 0.56 6.39
N PRO A 46 3.57 0.59 6.55
CA PRO A 46 4.46 -0.13 5.65
C PRO A 46 4.22 -1.64 5.63
N GLN A 47 3.93 -2.25 6.79
CA GLN A 47 3.60 -3.68 6.88
C GLN A 47 2.28 -3.98 6.17
N TRP A 48 1.25 -3.16 6.37
CA TRP A 48 -0.01 -3.33 5.66
C TRP A 48 0.18 -3.19 4.14
N LEU A 49 0.92 -2.17 3.69
CA LEU A 49 1.26 -1.99 2.28
C LEU A 49 1.95 -3.23 1.72
N GLN A 50 2.98 -3.70 2.40
CA GLN A 50 3.81 -4.80 1.95
C GLN A 50 3.09 -6.16 1.96
N PHE A 51 2.39 -6.49 3.04
CA PHE A 51 1.90 -7.86 3.29
C PHE A 51 0.42 -8.04 3.00
N VAL A 52 -0.34 -6.96 2.85
CA VAL A 52 -1.77 -7.00 2.54
C VAL A 52 -2.02 -6.35 1.18
N PHE A 53 -1.65 -5.09 1.02
CA PHE A 53 -2.04 -4.29 -0.15
C PHE A 53 -1.39 -4.79 -1.45
N LEU A 54 -0.05 -4.83 -1.51
CA LEU A 54 0.70 -5.31 -2.67
C LEU A 54 0.25 -6.70 -3.13
N PRO A 55 0.30 -7.75 -2.29
CA PRO A 55 -0.09 -9.10 -2.72
C PRO A 55 -1.57 -9.20 -3.10
N THR A 56 -2.45 -8.44 -2.46
CA THR A 56 -3.88 -8.42 -2.83
C THR A 56 -4.06 -7.87 -4.23
N LEU A 57 -3.47 -6.72 -4.56
CA LEU A 57 -3.61 -6.14 -5.89
C LEU A 57 -2.91 -6.96 -6.96
N TYR A 58 -1.72 -7.51 -6.71
CA TYR A 58 -1.08 -8.44 -7.66
C TYR A 58 -1.98 -9.62 -7.99
N ARG A 59 -2.61 -10.24 -6.98
CA ARG A 59 -3.55 -11.33 -7.18
C ARG A 59 -4.78 -10.90 -8.00
N LEU A 60 -5.37 -9.74 -7.72
CA LEU A 60 -6.51 -9.23 -8.49
C LEU A 60 -6.15 -8.90 -9.95
N LEU A 61 -4.91 -8.48 -10.19
CA LEU A 61 -4.36 -8.26 -11.53
C LEU A 61 -4.19 -9.59 -12.28
N GLU A 62 -3.59 -10.60 -11.64
CA GLU A 62 -3.37 -11.94 -12.19
C GLU A 62 -4.68 -12.67 -12.49
N GLU A 63 -5.68 -12.56 -11.61
CA GLU A 63 -7.00 -13.19 -11.77
C GLU A 63 -7.92 -12.44 -12.75
N GLU A 64 -7.47 -11.31 -13.31
CA GLU A 64 -8.27 -10.42 -14.17
C GLU A 64 -9.61 -9.96 -13.54
N THR A 65 -9.71 -10.05 -12.22
CA THR A 65 -10.89 -9.65 -11.43
C THR A 65 -10.99 -8.14 -11.26
N ALA A 66 -12.18 -7.62 -10.95
CA ALA A 66 -12.39 -6.20 -10.71
C ALA A 66 -11.46 -5.68 -9.59
N LEU A 67 -10.84 -4.54 -9.85
CA LEU A 67 -10.04 -3.82 -8.87
C LEU A 67 -10.96 -3.13 -7.85
N PRO A 68 -10.48 -2.87 -6.62
CA PRO A 68 -11.29 -2.16 -5.62
C PRO A 68 -11.63 -0.74 -6.11
N GLU A 69 -12.92 -0.40 -6.11
CA GLU A 69 -13.46 0.89 -6.57
C GLU A 69 -13.17 2.07 -5.63
N ARG A 70 -12.68 1.78 -4.41
CA ARG A 70 -12.32 2.81 -3.41
C ARG A 70 -11.06 2.41 -2.67
N CYS A 71 -10.01 3.19 -2.89
CA CYS A 71 -8.81 3.19 -2.06
C CYS A 71 -8.48 4.62 -1.67
N ALA A 72 -8.23 4.84 -0.38
CA ALA A 72 -7.85 6.13 0.17
C ALA A 72 -6.69 5.92 1.13
N ILE A 73 -5.55 5.49 0.58
CA ILE A 73 -4.35 5.15 1.35
C ILE A 73 -3.56 6.41 1.67
N THR A 74 -3.54 7.38 0.76
CA THR A 74 -2.79 8.63 0.88
C THR A 74 -3.07 9.38 2.18
N PRO A 75 -4.32 9.65 2.60
CA PRO A 75 -4.55 10.36 3.86
C PRO A 75 -4.02 9.59 5.09
N MET A 76 -4.07 8.25 5.05
CA MET A 76 -3.49 7.42 6.12
C MET A 76 -1.96 7.49 6.10
N ALA A 77 -1.35 7.51 4.91
CA ALA A 77 0.09 7.65 4.75
C ALA A 77 0.62 9.01 5.19
N GLU A 78 -0.08 10.09 4.84
CA GLU A 78 0.24 11.42 5.30
C GLU A 78 0.21 11.54 6.82
N GLU A 79 -0.80 10.92 7.47
CA GLU A 79 -0.89 10.91 8.92
C GLU A 79 0.23 10.08 9.56
N TYR A 80 0.50 8.88 9.03
CA TYR A 80 1.55 8.00 9.55
C TYR A 80 2.95 8.63 9.45
N PHE A 81 3.24 9.32 8.35
CA PHE A 81 4.53 10.00 8.15
C PHE A 81 4.56 11.44 8.68
N ARG A 82 3.47 11.93 9.30
CA ARG A 82 3.41 13.29 9.83
C ARG A 82 4.52 13.50 10.87
N GLY A 83 5.41 14.46 10.60
CA GLY A 83 6.54 14.77 11.47
C GLY A 83 7.72 13.79 11.38
N SER A 84 7.68 12.83 10.45
CA SER A 84 8.83 11.99 10.13
C SER A 84 9.92 12.81 9.41
N GLN A 85 11.18 12.40 9.59
CA GLN A 85 12.33 12.94 8.87
C GLN A 85 12.62 12.19 7.55
N LEU A 86 11.84 11.15 7.26
CA LEU A 86 11.97 10.37 6.03
C LEU A 86 11.54 11.19 4.81
N ALA A 87 12.23 10.99 3.69
CA ALA A 87 11.89 11.61 2.40
C ALA A 87 10.72 10.88 1.72
N THR A 88 9.53 10.92 2.33
CA THR A 88 8.35 10.15 1.90
C THR A 88 7.58 10.78 0.75
N SER A 89 8.03 11.93 0.20
CA SER A 89 7.34 12.65 -0.86
C SER A 89 7.05 11.80 -2.10
N ASN A 90 8.00 10.95 -2.50
CA ASN A 90 7.82 10.07 -3.66
C ASN A 90 6.79 8.98 -3.36
N LEU A 91 6.95 8.29 -2.23
CA LEU A 91 5.98 7.28 -1.78
C LEU A 91 4.55 7.86 -1.72
N LEU A 92 4.37 9.03 -1.11
CA LEU A 92 3.07 9.69 -1.02
C LEU A 92 2.50 10.04 -2.41
N ALA A 93 3.33 10.53 -3.32
CA ALA A 93 2.91 10.82 -4.68
C ALA A 93 2.49 9.54 -5.45
N THR A 94 3.21 8.43 -5.26
CA THR A 94 2.86 7.14 -5.87
C THR A 94 1.55 6.59 -5.29
N LEU A 95 1.35 6.70 -3.97
CA LEU A 95 0.10 6.31 -3.31
C LEU A 95 -1.09 7.15 -3.78
N GLN A 96 -0.91 8.46 -3.97
CA GLN A 96 -1.97 9.33 -4.50
C GLN A 96 -2.36 8.93 -5.92
N ARG A 97 -1.38 8.66 -6.79
CA ARG A 97 -1.66 8.16 -8.14
C ARG A 97 -2.41 6.84 -8.13
N MET A 98 -2.08 5.95 -7.19
CA MET A 98 -2.80 4.69 -7.01
C MET A 98 -4.25 4.92 -6.58
N ASP A 99 -4.48 5.77 -5.58
CA ASP A 99 -5.83 6.13 -5.12
C ASP A 99 -6.66 6.74 -6.26
N ASP A 100 -6.09 7.66 -7.04
CA ASP A 100 -6.74 8.28 -8.19
C ASP A 100 -7.08 7.25 -9.28
N LEU A 101 -6.14 6.36 -9.61
CA LEU A 101 -6.32 5.34 -10.64
C LEU A 101 -7.39 4.31 -10.26
N LEU A 102 -7.54 4.02 -8.97
CA LEU A 102 -8.56 3.08 -8.45
C LEU A 102 -9.93 3.73 -8.25
N THR A 103 -9.99 5.05 -8.03
CA THR A 103 -11.24 5.79 -7.76
C THR A 103 -11.88 6.37 -9.03
N ALA A 104 -11.13 6.49 -10.13
CA ALA A 104 -11.60 7.14 -11.37
C ALA A 104 -12.58 6.29 -12.23
N GLU A 105 -13.23 5.27 -11.67
CA GLU A 105 -14.27 4.45 -12.35
C GLU A 105 -15.66 4.62 -11.72
#